data_AF-A0A935XF66-F1
#
_entry.id   AF-A0A935XF66-F1
#
_cell.length_a   1.000
_cell.length_b   1.000
_cell.length_c   1.000
_cell.angle_alpha   90.00
_cell.angle_beta   90.00
_cell.angle_gamma   90.00
#
_symmetry.space_group_name_H-M   'P 1'
#
loop_
_entity.id
_entity.type
_entity.pdbx_description
1 polymer ?
#
loop_
_entity_poly.entity_id
_entity_poly.type
_entity_poly.pdbx_seq_one_letter_code
_entity_poly.pdbx_strand_id
1 'polypeptide(L)'
;MLDGDPERIDRVYADGGRSIQVVHYVPNAAGDLQTQPAAHGGLSPLGKAMVKRMNARGMVIDVAHAAFATVKDVVSLTSAPIMLSHSILKIDDAPAQRTRHLAGTREARGADRRGDRRVAERHQRELRRVC
;
A
#
# COMPACT_ATOMS: atom_id res chain seq x y z
N MET A 1 15.49 -12.47 1.79
CA MET A 1 16.43 -11.33 1.57
C MET A 1 16.95 -10.83 2.91
N LEU A 2 16.09 -10.49 3.87
CA LEU A 2 16.55 -10.10 5.22
C LEU A 2 16.37 -11.22 6.27
N ASP A 3 15.65 -12.30 5.92
CA ASP A 3 15.50 -13.55 6.70
C ASP A 3 15.23 -13.34 8.20
N GLY A 4 14.45 -12.32 8.55
CA GLY A 4 14.08 -12.01 9.93
C GLY A 4 15.10 -11.17 10.71
N ASP A 5 16.21 -10.78 10.08
CA ASP A 5 17.31 -10.06 10.72
C ASP A 5 17.43 -8.62 10.18
N PRO A 6 17.10 -7.59 10.99
CA PRO A 6 17.26 -6.19 10.59
C PRO A 6 18.72 -5.78 10.40
N GLU A 7 19.71 -6.49 10.97
CA GLU A 7 21.13 -6.12 10.83
C GLU A 7 21.62 -6.29 9.39
N ARG A 8 21.00 -7.17 8.62
CA ARG A 8 21.33 -7.35 7.19
C ARG A 8 21.12 -6.12 6.33
N ILE A 9 20.36 -5.13 6.81
CA ILE A 9 20.24 -3.80 6.17
C ILE A 9 21.62 -3.12 6.06
N ASP A 10 22.46 -3.30 7.08
CA ASP A 10 23.80 -2.71 7.08
C ASP A 10 24.69 -3.32 6.00
N ARG A 11 24.53 -4.62 5.76
CA ARG A 11 25.23 -5.30 4.66
C ARG A 11 24.74 -4.80 3.31
N VAL A 12 23.43 -4.68 3.11
CA VAL A 12 22.87 -4.10 1.88
C VAL A 12 23.40 -2.68 1.65
N TYR A 13 23.51 -1.88 2.72
CA TYR A 13 24.10 -0.55 2.64
C TYR A 13 25.59 -0.58 2.26
N ALA A 14 26.38 -1.46 2.89
CA ALA A 14 27.80 -1.65 2.58
C ALA A 14 28.01 -2.09 1.13
N ASP A 15 27.11 -2.92 0.60
CA ASP A 15 27.11 -3.40 -0.78
C ASP A 15 26.60 -2.34 -1.79
N GLY A 16 26.28 -1.13 -1.33
CA GLY A 16 25.90 0.01 -2.18
C GLY A 16 24.40 0.26 -2.30
N GLY A 17 23.55 -0.55 -1.68
CA GLY A 17 22.11 -0.33 -1.63
C GLY A 17 21.74 0.96 -0.90
N ARG A 18 20.82 1.74 -1.46
CA ARG A 18 20.38 3.03 -0.89
C ARG A 18 18.89 3.13 -0.64
N SER A 19 18.11 2.15 -1.11
CA SER A 19 16.70 2.03 -0.82
C SER A 19 16.30 0.56 -0.69
N ILE A 20 15.26 0.30 0.10
CA ILE A 20 14.66 -1.03 0.25
C ILE A 20 13.14 -0.86 0.34
N GLN A 21 12.41 -1.71 -0.40
CA GLN A 21 10.96 -1.89 -0.22
C GLN A 21 10.69 -2.75 1.01
N VAL A 22 9.84 -2.29 1.92
CA VAL A 22 9.52 -3.04 3.16
C VAL A 22 8.71 -4.31 2.86
N VAL A 23 7.83 -4.25 1.86
CA VAL A 23 6.98 -5.36 1.42
C VAL A 23 6.87 -5.38 -0.11
N HIS A 24 6.43 -6.52 -0.66
CA HIS A 24 6.12 -6.70 -2.08
C HIS A 24 4.84 -7.56 -2.20
N TYR A 25 4.64 -8.30 -3.29
CA TYR A 25 3.47 -9.19 -3.48
C TYR A 25 3.52 -10.54 -2.73
N VAL A 26 4.62 -10.85 -2.05
CA VAL A 26 4.72 -12.06 -1.21
C VAL A 26 4.66 -11.64 0.26
N PRO A 27 3.73 -12.18 1.08
CA PRO A 27 3.69 -11.91 2.50
C PRO A 27 5.05 -12.15 3.14
N ASN A 28 5.48 -11.22 3.98
CA ASN A 28 6.74 -11.32 4.71
C ASN A 28 6.50 -10.97 6.18
N ALA A 29 7.52 -11.21 7.01
CA ALA A 29 7.42 -10.95 8.43
C ALA A 29 7.56 -9.46 8.81
N ALA A 30 7.74 -8.54 7.85
CA ALA A 30 8.02 -7.13 8.13
C ALA A 30 6.73 -6.29 8.22
N GLY A 31 5.72 -6.57 7.40
CA GLY A 31 4.46 -5.84 7.46
C GLY A 31 3.43 -6.27 6.41
N ASP A 32 2.28 -5.61 6.45
CA ASP A 32 1.16 -5.92 5.57
C ASP A 32 1.29 -5.27 4.19
N LEU A 33 0.84 -5.99 3.17
CA LEU A 33 0.86 -5.57 1.76
C LEU A 33 -0.57 -5.40 1.21
N GLN A 34 -0.73 -4.53 0.22
CA GLN A 34 -2.04 -4.03 -0.23
C GLN A 34 -2.99 -5.08 -0.85
N THR A 35 -2.47 -6.22 -1.32
CA THR A 35 -3.25 -7.27 -2.00
C THR A 35 -3.55 -8.48 -1.12
N GLN A 36 -3.32 -8.42 0.19
CA GLN A 36 -3.53 -9.53 1.11
C GLN A 36 -4.28 -9.07 2.37
N PRO A 37 -4.97 -9.98 3.07
CA PRO A 37 -5.51 -9.69 4.39
C PRO A 37 -4.40 -9.23 5.35
N ALA A 38 -4.74 -8.31 6.25
CA ALA A 38 -3.80 -7.83 7.25
C ALA A 38 -3.44 -8.95 8.24
N ALA A 39 -2.14 -9.16 8.46
CA ALA A 39 -1.61 -10.08 9.46
C ALA A 39 -1.10 -9.32 10.70
N HIS A 40 -0.64 -8.08 10.54
CA HIS A 40 -0.03 -7.28 11.60
C HIS A 40 -0.81 -6.01 11.95
N GLY A 41 -1.74 -5.59 11.08
CA GLY A 41 -2.39 -4.29 11.17
C GLY A 41 -1.45 -3.13 10.80
N GLY A 42 -0.41 -3.39 10.01
CA GLY A 42 0.65 -2.42 9.69
C GLY A 42 2.04 -3.06 9.67
N LEU A 43 3.02 -2.41 10.30
CA LEU A 43 4.36 -2.98 10.50
C LEU A 43 4.37 -3.94 11.69
N SER A 44 5.02 -5.09 11.50
CA SER A 44 5.38 -5.98 12.60
C SER A 44 6.50 -5.39 13.47
N PRO A 45 6.82 -5.97 14.64
CA PRO A 45 8.00 -5.57 15.42
C PRO A 45 9.31 -5.62 14.60
N LEU A 46 9.47 -6.62 13.73
CA LEU A 46 10.60 -6.73 12.81
C LEU A 46 10.61 -5.56 11.81
N GLY A 47 9.48 -5.25 11.18
CA GLY A 47 9.37 -4.13 10.24
C GLY A 47 9.71 -2.78 10.89
N LYS A 48 9.28 -2.57 12.13
CA LYS A 48 9.63 -1.37 12.91
C LYS A 48 11.13 -1.28 13.17
N ALA A 49 11.78 -2.40 13.49
CA ALA A 49 13.24 -2.45 13.65
C ALA A 49 13.98 -2.16 12.33
N MET A 50 13.49 -2.72 11.21
CA MET A 50 14.02 -2.45 9.88
C MET A 50 13.92 -0.97 9.50
N VAL A 51 12.76 -0.34 9.72
CA VAL A 51 12.55 1.11 9.45
C VAL A 51 13.53 1.97 10.23
N LYS A 52 13.69 1.71 11.53
CA LYS A 52 14.65 2.44 12.36
C LYS A 52 16.09 2.27 11.87
N ARG A 53 16.48 1.06 11.45
CA ARG A 53 17.82 0.78 10.93
C ARG A 53 18.07 1.50 9.60
N MET A 54 17.12 1.44 8.66
CA MET A 54 17.21 2.16 7.39
C MET A 54 17.35 3.67 7.61
N ASN A 55 16.53 4.23 8.50
CA ASN A 55 16.59 5.65 8.84
C ASN A 55 17.95 6.03 9.47
N ALA A 56 18.49 5.21 10.37
CA ALA A 56 19.82 5.40 10.97
C ALA A 56 20.97 5.33 9.94
N ARG A 57 20.82 4.54 8.87
CA ARG A 57 21.80 4.43 7.77
C ARG A 57 21.63 5.49 6.68
N GLY A 58 20.60 6.33 6.77
CA GLY A 58 20.26 7.28 5.71
C GLY A 58 19.77 6.61 4.42
N MET A 59 19.16 5.42 4.53
CA MET A 59 18.54 4.73 3.41
C MET A 59 17.12 5.25 3.17
N VAL A 60 16.73 5.33 1.91
CA VAL A 60 15.37 5.68 1.50
C VAL A 60 14.45 4.48 1.69
N ILE A 61 13.38 4.68 2.45
CA ILE A 61 12.37 3.64 2.67
C ILE A 61 11.34 3.72 1.55
N ASP A 62 11.20 2.65 0.77
CA ASP A 62 10.20 2.55 -0.28
C ASP A 62 8.96 1.81 0.22
N VAL A 63 7.80 2.43 0.03
CA VAL A 63 6.49 1.94 0.50
C VAL A 63 5.60 1.43 -0.63
N ALA A 64 6.12 1.28 -1.84
CA ALA A 64 5.37 0.59 -2.90
C ALA A 64 4.95 -0.83 -2.45
N HIS A 65 3.73 -1.23 -2.83
CA HIS A 65 2.99 -2.41 -2.37
C HIS A 65 2.51 -2.44 -0.91
N ALA A 66 2.93 -1.51 -0.06
CA ALA A 66 2.51 -1.51 1.33
C ALA A 66 1.00 -1.29 1.49
N ALA A 67 0.39 -1.98 2.45
CA ALA A 67 -0.95 -1.65 2.90
C ALA A 67 -0.96 -0.25 3.53
N PHE A 68 -2.10 0.44 3.51
CA PHE A 68 -2.19 1.81 4.02
C PHE A 68 -1.77 1.93 5.49
N ALA A 69 -2.09 0.94 6.33
CA ALA A 69 -1.65 0.91 7.73
C ALA A 69 -0.12 0.82 7.86
N THR A 70 0.52 -0.01 7.03
CA THR A 70 1.99 -0.13 6.95
C THR A 70 2.63 1.20 6.54
N VAL A 71 2.05 1.91 5.55
CA VAL A 71 2.53 3.25 5.16
C VAL A 71 2.47 4.22 6.32
N LYS A 72 1.35 4.26 7.07
CA LYS A 72 1.21 5.14 8.25
C LYS A 72 2.28 4.85 9.29
N ASP A 73 2.51 3.58 9.61
CA ASP A 73 3.52 3.19 10.59
C ASP A 73 4.94 3.61 10.15
N VAL A 74 5.27 3.45 8.86
CA VAL A 74 6.55 3.93 8.31
C VAL A 74 6.67 5.45 8.50
N VAL A 75 5.64 6.22 8.13
CA VAL A 75 5.62 7.69 8.25
C VAL A 75 5.76 8.13 9.71
N SER A 76 5.12 7.44 10.65
CA SER A 76 5.22 7.76 12.07
C SER A 76 6.58 7.44 12.69
N LEU A 77 7.38 6.56 12.08
CA LEU A 77 8.67 6.12 12.62
C LEU A 77 9.88 6.76 11.94
N THR A 78 9.72 7.30 10.73
CA THR A 78 10.81 7.91 9.97
C THR A 78 10.95 9.41 10.29
N SER A 79 12.19 9.89 10.38
CA SER A 79 12.52 11.32 10.44
C SER A 79 12.92 11.90 9.07
N ALA A 80 13.02 11.04 8.05
CA ALA A 80 13.47 11.39 6.69
C ALA A 80 12.37 11.10 5.65
N PRO A 81 12.41 11.74 4.46
CA PRO A 81 11.46 11.47 3.38
C PRO A 81 11.40 9.99 3.01
N ILE A 82 10.20 9.53 2.66
CA ILE A 82 9.94 8.18 2.13
C ILE A 82 9.72 8.25 0.62
N MET A 83 9.81 7.10 -0.04
CA MET A 83 9.59 6.96 -1.47
C MET A 83 8.38 6.07 -1.73
N LEU A 84 7.55 6.46 -2.70
CA LEU A 84 6.61 5.56 -3.37
C LEU A 84 7.15 5.38 -4.79
N SER A 85 8.04 4.41 -4.99
CA SER A 85 8.80 4.31 -6.24
C SER A 85 7.89 4.06 -7.44
N HIS A 86 6.79 3.34 -7.22
CA HIS A 86 5.77 3.11 -8.20
C HIS A 86 4.42 2.84 -7.53
N SER A 87 3.37 3.37 -8.13
CA SER A 87 1.98 3.10 -7.81
C SER A 87 1.14 3.59 -8.97
N ILE A 88 -0.17 3.36 -8.89
CA ILE A 88 -1.10 4.03 -9.76
C ILE A 88 -2.04 4.88 -8.92
N LEU A 89 -2.31 6.10 -9.38
CA LEU A 89 -3.22 7.00 -8.72
C LEU A 89 -4.64 6.44 -8.82
N LYS A 90 -5.29 6.27 -7.68
CA LYS A 90 -6.74 6.05 -7.64
C LYS A 90 -7.39 7.40 -7.93
N ILE A 91 -8.12 7.45 -9.04
CA ILE A 91 -8.97 8.58 -9.40
C ILE A 91 -10.40 8.13 -9.10
N ASP A 92 -11.13 8.89 -8.30
CA ASP A 92 -12.42 8.46 -7.72
C ASP A 92 -13.49 8.11 -8.76
N ASP A 93 -13.35 8.63 -9.99
CA ASP A 93 -14.24 8.35 -11.14
C ASP A 93 -13.62 7.45 -12.22
N ALA A 94 -12.39 6.96 -12.04
CA ALA A 94 -11.80 6.02 -12.98
C ALA A 94 -12.34 4.60 -12.73
N PRO A 95 -12.61 3.82 -13.80
CA PRO A 95 -13.00 2.43 -13.62
C PRO A 95 -11.93 1.72 -12.79
N ALA A 96 -12.36 1.02 -11.73
CA ALA A 96 -11.47 0.29 -10.84
C ALA A 96 -10.45 -0.47 -11.67
N GLN A 97 -9.16 -0.21 -11.41
CA GLN A 97 -8.09 -0.82 -12.17
C GLN A 97 -8.24 -2.32 -12.02
N ARG A 98 -8.66 -2.96 -13.11
CA ARG A 98 -8.77 -4.41 -13.15
C ARG A 98 -7.34 -4.92 -13.18
N THR A 99 -6.74 -5.11 -12.01
CA THR A 99 -5.71 -6.12 -11.86
C THR A 99 -6.38 -7.39 -12.37
N ARG A 100 -6.03 -7.81 -13.59
CA ARG A 100 -6.51 -9.06 -14.15
C ARG A 100 -6.05 -10.12 -13.15
N HIS A 101 -6.94 -10.55 -12.27
CA HIS A 101 -6.85 -11.88 -11.71
C HIS A 101 -6.89 -12.78 -12.94
N LEU A 102 -5.73 -13.28 -13.36
CA LEU A 102 -5.65 -14.42 -14.25
C LEU A 102 -6.04 -15.68 -13.45
N ALA A 103 -7.14 -15.61 -12.70
CA ALA A 103 -7.81 -16.75 -12.14
C ALA A 103 -8.79 -17.19 -13.21
N GLY A 104 -8.37 -18.17 -14.00
CA GLY A 104 -9.28 -18.89 -14.87
C GLY A 104 -10.33 -19.59 -14.00
N THR A 105 -11.52 -19.03 -13.91
CA THR A 105 -12.74 -19.75 -13.52
C THR A 105 -13.93 -19.12 -14.23
N ARG A 106 -14.68 -19.98 -14.91
CA ARG A 106 -15.86 -19.72 -15.73
C ARG A 106 -17.00 -19.09 -14.93
N GLU A 107 -17.74 -18.21 -15.63
CA GLU A 107 -19.17 -17.82 -15.48
C GLU A 107 -19.75 -17.46 -14.10
N ALA A 108 -20.32 -16.24 -13.99
CA ALA A 108 -21.76 -16.03 -13.75
C ALA A 108 -22.18 -14.53 -13.76
N ARG A 109 -23.01 -14.18 -14.74
CA ARG A 109 -24.27 -13.38 -14.70
C ARG A 109 -24.35 -12.06 -13.90
N GLY A 110 -24.56 -10.97 -14.66
CA GLY A 110 -25.66 -10.00 -14.50
C GLY A 110 -25.62 -9.01 -13.32
N ALA A 111 -25.36 -7.72 -13.60
CA ALA A 111 -25.62 -6.63 -12.66
C ALA A 111 -26.40 -5.48 -13.34
N ASP A 112 -27.60 -5.25 -12.82
CA ASP A 112 -28.59 -4.22 -13.21
C ASP A 112 -28.09 -2.80 -12.86
N ARG A 113 -28.13 -1.88 -13.83
CA ARG A 113 -27.64 -0.50 -13.74
C ARG A 113 -28.72 0.53 -13.35
N ARG A 114 -29.74 0.15 -12.57
CA ARG A 114 -30.88 1.04 -12.26
C ARG A 114 -30.85 1.73 -10.89
N GLY A 115 -30.00 1.30 -9.96
CA GLY A 115 -29.93 1.88 -8.60
C GLY A 115 -29.21 3.24 -8.53
N ASP A 116 -28.19 3.43 -9.37
CA ASP A 116 -27.18 4.49 -9.18
C ASP A 116 -27.66 5.89 -9.61
N ARG A 117 -28.62 5.97 -10.54
CA ARG A 117 -29.15 7.26 -11.03
C ARG A 117 -30.01 8.01 -10.01
N ARG A 118 -30.68 7.30 -9.09
CA ARG A 118 -31.60 7.94 -8.13
C ARG A 118 -30.87 8.67 -7.00
N VAL A 119 -29.68 8.22 -6.63
CA VAL A 119 -28.88 8.85 -5.56
C VAL A 119 -28.23 10.13 -6.08
N ALA A 120 -27.70 10.11 -7.30
CA ALA A 120 -27.10 11.28 -7.94
C ALA A 120 -28.11 12.43 -8.17
N GLU A 121 -29.34 12.11 -8.60
CA GLU A 121 -30.37 13.12 -8.83
C GLU A 121 -30.90 13.78 -7.53
N ARG A 122 -30.85 13.07 -6.40
CA ARG A 122 -31.27 13.63 -5.09
C ARG A 122 -30.27 14.65 -4.57
N HIS A 123 -28.97 14.39 -4.74
CA HIS A 123 -27.90 15.29 -4.29
C HIS A 123 -27.86 16.60 -5.12
N GLN A 124 -28.16 16.51 -6.42
CA GLN A 124 -28.21 17.70 -7.30
C GLN A 124 -29.40 18.61 -7.04
N ARG A 125 -30.51 18.10 -6.46
CA ARG A 125 -31.69 18.91 -6.08
C ARG A 125 -31.51 19.62 -4.75
N GLU A 126 -30.76 19.06 -3.81
CA GLU A 126 -30.44 19.71 -2.53
C GLU A 126 -29.49 20.90 -2.72
N LEU A 127 -28.51 20.80 -3.61
CA LEU A 127 -27.54 21.86 -3.89
C LEU A 127 -28.12 23.09 -4.59
N ARG A 128 -29.23 22.96 -5.32
CA ARG A 128 -29.90 24.08 -6.02
C ARG A 128 -30.86 24.89 -5.14
N ARG A 129 -31.03 24.54 -3.86
CA ARG A 129 -31.89 25.28 -2.91
C ARG A 129 -31.10 26.19 -1.96
N VAL A 130 -29.77 26.22 -2.05
CA VAL A 130 -28.88 26.97 -1.14
C VAL A 130 -28.06 28.05 -1.89
N CYS A 131 -28.48 28.42 -3.10
CA CYS A 131 -28.02 29.63 -3.80
C CYS A 131 -29.25 30.39 -4.29
#